data_AF-A0A822DMG8-F1
#
_entry.id   AF-A0A822DMG8-F1
#
_cell.length_a   1.000
_cell.length_b   1.000
_cell.length_c   1.000
_cell.angle_alpha   90.00
_cell.angle_beta   90.00
_cell.angle_gamma   90.00
#
_symmetry.space_group_name_H-M   'P 1'
#
loop_
_entity.id
_entity.type
_entity.pdbx_description
1 polymer ?
#
loop_
_entity_poly.entity_id
_entity_poly.type
_entity_poly.pdbx_seq_one_letter_code
_entity_poly.pdbx_strand_id
1 'polypeptide(L)' 'LLRENAALIRTIKELQNEGNDDNLFDYMKQLHRNILWLSLLADGTSIKNK' A
#
# COMPACT_ATOMS: atom_id res chain seq x y z
N LEU A 1 1.83 -4.92 8.47
CA LEU A 1 1.32 -4.92 7.08
C LEU A 1 -0.19 -5.04 6.95
N LEU A 2 -0.90 -6.07 7.46
CA LEU A 2 -2.37 -6.14 7.28
C LEU A 2 -3.13 -4.93 7.88
N ARG A 3 -2.87 -4.58 9.15
CA ARG A 3 -3.51 -3.41 9.80
C ARG A 3 -3.18 -2.09 9.12
N GLU A 4 -1.94 -1.96 8.67
CA GLU A 4 -1.42 -0.77 7.97
C GLU A 4 -2.07 -0.61 6.59
N ASN A 5 -2.17 -1.68 5.80
CA ASN A 5 -2.84 -1.67 4.50
C ASN A 5 -4.34 -1.35 4.66
N ALA A 6 -4.99 -1.87 5.70
CA ALA A 6 -6.38 -1.53 6.00
C ALA A 6 -6.57 -0.05 6.36
N ALA A 7 -5.61 0.55 7.07
CA ALA A 7 -5.62 1.99 7.35
C ALA A 7 -5.42 2.81 6.06
N LEU A 8 -4.45 2.46 5.22
CA LEU A 8 -4.21 3.11 3.93
C LEU A 8 -5.44 3.08 3.02
N ILE A 9 -6.09 1.91 2.89
CA ILE A 9 -7.33 1.78 2.09
C ILE A 9 -8.43 2.69 2.62
N ARG A 10 -8.55 2.83 3.96
CA ARG A 10 -9.58 3.68 4.56
C ARG A 10 -9.30 5.16 4.26
N THR A 11 -8.07 5.61 4.48
CA THR A 11 -7.65 6.99 4.18
C THR A 11 -7.79 7.32 2.69
N ILE A 12 -7.41 6.42 1.78
CA ILE A 12 -7.58 6.61 0.34
C ILE A 12 -9.07 6.78 0.00
N LYS A 13 -9.96 5.97 0.57
CA LYS A 13 -11.41 6.09 0.36
C LYS A 13 -11.97 7.41 0.90
N GLU A 14 -11.54 7.84 2.08
CA GLU A 14 -11.96 9.11 2.69
C GLU A 14 -11.58 10.29 1.79
N LEU A 15 -10.30 10.36 1.39
CA LEU A 15 -9.79 11.39 0.48
C LEU A 15 -10.51 11.41 -0.87
N GLN A 16 -10.75 10.25 -1.49
CA GLN A 16 -11.50 10.16 -2.75
C GLN A 16 -12.95 10.62 -2.61
N ASN A 17 -13.61 10.29 -1.50
CA ASN A 17 -14.99 10.70 -1.25
C ASN A 17 -15.10 12.22 -1.00
N GLU A 18 -14.07 12.82 -0.39
CA GLU A 18 -13.98 14.26 -0.16
C GLU A 18 -13.58 15.04 -1.41
N GLY A 19 -13.18 14.35 -2.50
CA GLY A 19 -12.57 14.99 -3.67
C GLY A 19 -11.24 15.66 -3.34
N ASN A 20 -10.58 15.22 -2.26
CA ASN A 20 -9.33 15.76 -1.77
C ASN A 20 -8.17 14.91 -2.31
N ASP A 21 -7.50 15.42 -3.33
CA ASP A 21 -6.37 14.74 -3.96
C ASP A 21 -5.05 14.94 -3.20
N ASP A 22 -5.04 15.74 -2.12
CA ASP A 22 -3.84 16.00 -1.34
C ASP A 22 -3.27 14.70 -0.78
N ASN A 23 -2.04 14.40 -1.14
CA ASN A 23 -1.30 13.20 -0.72
C ASN A 23 -1.96 11.86 -1.10
N LEU A 24 -3.08 11.86 -1.85
CA LEU A 24 -3.78 10.66 -2.27
C LEU A 24 -2.85 9.72 -3.06
N PHE A 25 -2.04 10.30 -3.95
CA PHE A 25 -1.06 9.55 -4.72
C PHE A 25 0.06 8.96 -3.84
N ASP A 26 0.42 9.61 -2.74
CA ASP A 26 1.43 9.09 -1.81
C ASP A 26 0.92 7.90 -1.01
N TYR A 27 -0.32 7.97 -0.51
CA TYR A 27 -0.98 6.83 0.14
C TYR A 27 -1.16 5.66 -0.83
N MET A 28 -1.55 5.92 -2.08
CA MET A 28 -1.65 4.89 -3.11
C MET A 28 -0.29 4.23 -3.41
N LYS A 29 0.78 5.01 -3.55
CA LYS A 29 2.14 4.49 -3.74
C LYS A 29 2.57 3.62 -2.56
N GLN A 30 2.25 4.02 -1.33
CA GLN A 30 2.58 3.24 -0.13
C GLN A 30 1.83 1.91 -0.08
N LEU A 31 0.52 1.92 -0.35
CA LEU A 31 -0.28 0.70 -0.43
C LEU A 31 0.24 -0.24 -1.52
N HIS A 32 0.59 0.30 -2.70
CA HIS A 32 1.14 -0.48 -3.80
C HIS A 32 2.46 -1.17 -3.43
N ARG A 33 3.40 -0.47 -2.78
CA ARG A 33 4.64 -1.06 -2.28
C ARG A 33 4.37 -2.20 -1.30
N ASN A 34 3.44 -2.01 -0.37
CA ASN A 34 3.11 -3.03 0.62
C ASN A 34 2.51 -4.28 -0.03
N ILE A 35 1.67 -4.12 -1.06
CA ILE A 35 1.10 -5.25 -1.82
C ILE A 35 2.20 -5.99 -2.58
N LEU A 36 3.07 -5.28 -3.31
CA LEU A 36 4.19 -5.89 -4.02
C LEU A 36 5.11 -6.68 -3.08
N TRP A 37 5.44 -6.11 -1.92
CA TRP A 37 6.24 -6.79 -0.92
C TRP A 37 5.57 -8.07 -0.41
N LEU A 38 4.27 -8.03 -0.12
CA LEU A 38 3.51 -9.21 0.29
C LEU A 38 3.43 -10.27 -0.82
N SER A 39 3.28 -9.87 -2.08
CA SER A 39 3.32 -10.77 -3.23
C SER A 39 4.69 -11.45 -3.36
N LEU A 40 5.78 -10.69 -3.27
CA LEU A 40 7.15 -11.23 -3.31
C LEU A 40 7.41 -12.24 -2.18
N LEU A 41 6.92 -11.96 -0.97
CA LEU A 41 7.00 -12.88 0.15
C LEU A 41 6.18 -14.15 -0.08
N ALA A 42 4.97 -14.02 -0.63
CA ALA A 42 4.09 -15.14 -0.93
C ALA A 42 4.66 -16.06 -2.02
N ASP A 43 5.31 -15.48 -3.04
CA ASP A 43 5.94 -16.20 -4.14
C ASP A 43 7.24 -16.93 -3.73
N GLY A 44 7.66 -16.82 -2.46
CA GLY A 44 8.85 -17.50 -1.94
C GLY A 44 10.17 -16.95 -2.49
N THR A 45 10.15 -15.75 -3.09
CA THR A 45 11.36 -15.08 -3.56
C THR A 45 12.11 -14.54 -2.35
N SER A 46 12.92 -15.40 -1.71
CA SER A 46 13.93 -14.96 -0.75
C SER A 46 14.85 -14.01 -1.50
N ILE A 47 14.75 -12.70 -1.22
CA ILE A 47 15.73 -11.72 -1.66
C ILE A 47 17.04 -12.05 -0.93
N LYS A 48 17.78 -13.03 -1.46
CA LYS A 48 19.18 -13.22 -1.15
C LYS A 48 19.89 -12.05 -1.81
N ASN A 49 20.05 -10.96 -1.07
CA ASN A 49 21.06 -9.96 -1.38
C ASN A 49 22.40 -10.69 -1.51
N LYS A 50 22.88 -10.80 -2.75
CA LYS A 50 24.25 -11.20 -3.08
C LYS A 50 25.11 -9.94 -3.16
#